data_AF-A0A521MKF9-F1
#
_entry.id   AF-A0A521MKF9-F1
#
_cell.length_a   1.000
_cell.length_b   1.000
_cell.length_c   1.000
_cell.angle_alpha   90.00
_cell.angle_beta   90.00
_cell.angle_gamma   90.00
#
_symmetry.space_group_name_H-M   'P 1'
#
loop_
_entity.id
_entity.type
_entity.pdbx_description
1 polymer ?
#
loop_
_entity_poly.entity_id
_entity_poly.type
_entity_poly.pdbx_seq_one_letter_code
_entity_poly.pdbx_strand_id
1 'polypeptide(L)'
;IQAGVGVSARHFKKAVDRNRIKRLLRECYRLNKHSLLATLEAKGKKVVVFFLYVGKDLPDYLTLNEKMQQALTKFEEQIVR
;
A
#
# COMPACT_ATOMS: atom_id res chain seq x y z
N ILE A 1 4.04 -13.05 0.88
CA ILE A 1 2.93 -12.07 0.94
C ILE A 1 2.53 -11.67 -0.47
N GLN A 2 1.23 -11.67 -0.79
CA GLN A 2 0.73 -11.15 -2.06
C GLN A 2 0.09 -9.78 -1.81
N ALA A 3 0.40 -8.80 -2.65
CA ALA A 3 -0.12 -7.44 -2.51
C ALA A 3 -0.78 -6.99 -3.83
N GLY A 4 -2.04 -6.58 -3.75
CA GLY A 4 -2.77 -5.93 -4.83
C GLY A 4 -2.89 -4.43 -4.60
N VAL A 5 -3.03 -3.67 -5.70
CA VAL A 5 -3.30 -2.23 -5.66
C VAL A 5 -4.46 -1.88 -6.57
N GLY A 6 -5.39 -1.07 -6.07
CA GLY A 6 -6.56 -0.58 -6.78
C GLY A 6 -6.67 0.94 -6.68
N VAL A 7 -7.30 1.54 -7.70
CA VAL A 7 -7.53 2.97 -7.79
C VAL A 7 -8.93 3.21 -8.36
N SER A 8 -9.61 4.24 -7.87
CA SER A 8 -10.94 4.60 -8.33
C SER A 8 -10.94 4.98 -9.82
N ALA A 9 -11.61 4.18 -10.66
CA ALA A 9 -11.84 4.50 -12.07
C ALA A 9 -12.83 5.68 -12.25
N ARG A 10 -13.66 5.94 -11.23
CA ARG A 10 -14.62 7.05 -11.21
C ARG A 10 -13.91 8.41 -11.11
N HIS A 11 -12.91 8.53 -10.25
CA HIS A 11 -12.17 9.78 -10.05
C HIS A 11 -11.07 9.96 -11.09
N PHE A 12 -10.34 8.89 -11.44
CA PHE A 12 -9.25 8.93 -12.41
C PHE A 12 -9.67 8.31 -13.74
N LYS A 13 -10.26 9.13 -14.62
CA LYS A 13 -10.73 8.69 -15.94
C LYS A 13 -9.57 8.30 -16.87
N LYS A 14 -8.44 9.02 -16.79
CA LYS A 14 -7.26 8.74 -17.62
C LYS A 14 -6.51 7.50 -17.10
N ALA A 15 -6.23 6.56 -18.01
CA ALA A 15 -5.50 5.33 -17.67
C ALA A 15 -4.06 5.62 -17.20
N VAL A 16 -3.42 6.65 -17.77
CA VAL A 16 -2.05 7.06 -17.41
C VAL A 16 -1.98 7.47 -15.93
N ASP A 17 -2.93 8.30 -15.47
CA ASP A 17 -3.01 8.74 -14.07
C ASP A 17 -3.23 7.57 -13.12
N ARG A 18 -4.15 6.65 -13.45
CA ARG A 18 -4.38 5.41 -12.69
C ARG A 18 -3.10 4.57 -12.59
N ASN A 19 -2.37 4.45 -13.69
CA ASN A 19 -1.14 3.66 -13.73
C ASN A 19 -0.01 4.32 -12.95
N ARG A 20 0.09 5.66 -12.98
CA ARG A 20 1.02 6.44 -12.15
C ARG A 20 0.75 6.22 -10.66
N ILE A 21 -0.51 6.35 -10.23
CA ILE A 21 -0.90 6.12 -8.82
C ILE A 21 -0.58 4.69 -8.39
N LYS A 22 -0.95 3.70 -9.20
CA LYS A 22 -0.65 2.29 -8.91
C LYS A 22 0.86 2.00 -8.89
N ARG A 23 1.66 2.66 -9.72
CA ARG A 23 3.13 2.58 -9.70
C ARG A 23 3.69 3.16 -8.40
N LEU A 24 3.25 4.36 -8.02
CA LEU A 24 3.68 5.00 -6.77
C LEU A 24 3.32 4.18 -5.54
N LEU A 25 2.08 3.68 -5.45
CA LEU A 25 1.65 2.81 -4.35
C LEU A 25 2.52 1.55 -4.23
N ARG A 26 2.82 0.89 -5.34
CA ARG A 26 3.67 -0.30 -5.35
C ARG A 26 5.07 0.02 -4.88
N GLU A 27 5.60 1.18 -5.26
CA GLU A 27 6.94 1.60 -4.87
C GLU A 27 7.03 1.93 -3.37
N CYS A 28 6.07 2.70 -2.85
CA CYS A 28 5.96 2.97 -1.41
C CYS A 28 5.80 1.65 -0.62
N TYR A 29 4.99 0.71 -1.11
CA TYR A 29 4.89 -0.61 -0.47
C TYR A 29 6.21 -1.39 -0.54
N ARG A 30 6.87 -1.43 -1.70
CA ARG A 30 8.14 -2.16 -1.91
C ARG A 30 9.21 -1.72 -0.93
N LEU A 31 9.32 -0.42 -0.65
CA LEU A 31 10.31 0.15 0.26
C LEU A 31 10.00 -0.17 1.73
N ASN A 32 8.73 -0.22 2.12
CA ASN A 32 8.33 -0.34 3.52
C ASN A 32 7.93 -1.77 3.96
N LYS A 33 7.79 -2.73 3.02
CA LYS A 33 7.30 -4.10 3.32
C LYS A 33 8.20 -4.94 4.24
N HIS A 34 9.46 -4.55 4.45
CA HIS A 34 10.46 -5.38 5.13
C HIS A 34 10.08 -5.67 6.60
N SER A 35 9.59 -4.65 7.32
CA SER A 35 9.12 -4.78 8.71
C SER A 35 7.96 -5.77 8.82
N LEU A 36 6.95 -5.60 7.95
CA LEU A 36 5.79 -6.48 7.89
C LEU A 36 6.17 -7.93 7.56
N LEU A 37 7.08 -8.14 6.60
CA LEU A 37 7.52 -9.47 6.22
C LEU A 37 8.16 -10.20 7.41
N ALA A 38 9.08 -9.54 8.11
CA ALA A 38 9.75 -10.11 9.27
C ALA A 38 8.75 -10.51 10.38
N THR A 39 7.76 -9.64 10.63
CA THR A 39 6.69 -9.91 11.60
C THR A 39 5.83 -11.12 11.21
N LEU A 40 5.49 -11.24 9.91
CA LEU A 40 4.70 -12.35 9.40
C LEU A 40 5.46 -13.68 9.44
N GLU A 41 6.75 -13.65 9.10
CA GLU A 41 7.63 -14.83 9.17
C GLU A 41 7.79 -15.31 10.61
N ALA A 42 8.04 -14.39 11.55
CA ALA A 42 8.14 -14.71 12.98
C ALA A 42 6.85 -15.36 13.53
N LYS A 43 5.69 -15.00 12.99
CA LYS A 43 4.39 -15.56 13.39
C LYS A 43 3.91 -16.73 12.51
N GLY A 44 4.65 -17.10 11.47
CA GLY A 44 4.24 -18.15 10.52
C GLY A 44 2.94 -17.84 9.76
N LYS A 45 2.55 -16.57 9.62
CA LYS A 45 1.26 -16.17 9.00
C LYS A 45 1.44 -15.83 7.52
N LYS A 46 0.48 -16.26 6.70
CA LYS A 46 0.37 -15.85 5.29
C LYS A 46 -0.80 -14.87 5.14
N VAL A 47 -0.53 -13.69 4.61
CA VAL A 47 -1.55 -12.67 4.35
C VAL A 47 -1.54 -12.24 2.89
N VAL A 48 -2.71 -11.84 2.42
CA VAL A 48 -2.93 -11.16 1.14
C VAL A 48 -3.43 -9.76 1.46
N VAL A 49 -2.75 -8.73 0.97
CA VAL A 49 -3.07 -7.33 1.25
C VAL A 49 -3.55 -6.65 -0.01
N PHE A 50 -4.59 -5.83 0.09
CA PHE A 50 -5.10 -5.06 -1.04
C PHE A 50 -5.17 -3.58 -0.67
N PHE A 51 -4.40 -2.75 -1.36
CA PHE A 51 -4.38 -1.29 -1.14
C PHE A 51 -5.32 -0.59 -2.11
N LEU A 52 -6.22 0.24 -1.58
CA LEU A 52 -7.15 1.03 -2.37
C LEU A 52 -6.86 2.53 -2.22
N TYR A 53 -6.62 3.19 -3.36
CA TYR A 53 -6.54 4.65 -3.38
C TYR A 53 -7.94 5.26 -3.51
N VAL A 54 -8.39 5.93 -2.44
CA VAL A 54 -9.71 6.56 -2.33
C VAL A 54 -9.66 8.09 -2.57
N GLY A 55 -8.46 8.67 -2.66
CA GLY A 55 -8.28 10.10 -2.91
C GLY A 55 -8.85 10.55 -4.26
N LYS A 56 -9.12 11.85 -4.37
CA LYS A 56 -9.64 12.49 -5.61
C LYS A 56 -8.54 13.17 -6.42
N ASP A 57 -7.39 13.44 -5.80
CA ASP A 57 -6.28 14.18 -6.38
C ASP A 57 -5.10 13.27 -6.72
N LEU A 58 -4.18 13.75 -7.55
CA LEU A 58 -2.93 13.04 -7.81
C LEU A 58 -2.03 13.11 -6.58
N PRO A 59 -1.67 11.97 -5.96
CA PRO A 59 -0.82 11.98 -4.79
C PRO A 59 0.62 12.32 -5.16
N ASP A 60 1.27 13.09 -4.30
CA ASP A 60 2.72 13.21 -4.29
C ASP A 60 3.37 11.98 -3.64
N TYR A 61 4.61 11.67 -4.03
CA TYR A 61 5.36 10.54 -3.49
C TYR A 61 5.56 10.63 -1.97
N LEU A 62 5.96 11.80 -1.45
CA LEU A 62 6.29 11.96 -0.03
C LEU A 62 5.07 11.67 0.84
N THR A 63 3.96 12.33 0.52
CA THR A 63 2.70 12.14 1.24
C THR A 63 2.23 10.68 1.15
N LEU A 64 2.33 10.05 -0.03
CA LEU A 64 1.89 8.67 -0.19
C LEU A 64 2.78 7.70 0.60
N ASN A 65 4.08 7.94 0.64
CA ASN A 65 5.03 7.11 1.38
C ASN A 65 4.78 7.18 2.89
N GLU A 66 4.59 8.38 3.45
CA GLU A 66 4.24 8.57 4.86
C GLU A 66 2.93 7.86 5.22
N LYS A 67 1.89 8.00 4.38
CA LYS A 67 0.62 7.31 4.60
C LYS A 67 0.75 5.80 4.50
N MET A 68 1.58 5.29 3.59
CA MET A 68 1.85 3.86 3.47
C MET A 68 2.54 3.32 4.71
N GLN A 69 3.56 4.02 5.23
CA GLN A 69 4.23 3.66 6.48
C GLN A 69 3.24 3.58 7.64
N GLN A 70 2.44 4.64 7.83
CA GLN A 70 1.41 4.66 8.88
C GLN A 70 0.41 3.51 8.76
N ALA A 71 -0.01 3.16 7.54
CA ALA A 71 -0.94 2.06 7.30
C ALA A 71 -0.30 0.69 7.62
N LEU A 72 0.96 0.48 7.22
CA LEU A 72 1.69 -0.75 7.48
C LEU A 72 1.98 -0.95 8.97
N THR A 73 2.43 0.10 9.68
CA THR A 73 2.66 0.02 11.13
C THR A 73 1.39 -0.36 11.88
N LYS A 74 0.25 0.27 11.56
CA LYS A 74 -1.04 -0.10 12.17
C LYS A 74 -1.45 -1.53 11.85
N PHE A 75 -1.14 -2.02 10.64
CA PHE A 75 -1.43 -3.39 10.26
C PHE A 75 -0.53 -4.39 10.99
N GLU A 76 0.75 -4.06 11.16
CA GLU A 76 1.71 -4.84 11.95
C GLU A 76 1.23 -4.98 13.40
N GLU A 77 0.81 -3.88 14.03
CA GLU A 77 0.25 -3.88 15.40
C GLU A 77 -0.95 -4.83 15.53
N GLN A 78 -1.83 -4.88 14.52
CA GLN A 78 -2.98 -5.79 14.51
C GLN A 78 -2.60 -7.25 14.29
N ILE A 79 -1.49 -7.52 13.59
CA ILE A 79 -0.97 -8.89 13.42
C ILE A 79 -0.26 -9.36 14.69
N VAL A 80 0.39 -8.43 15.41
CA VAL A 80 1.12 -8.68 16.66
C VAL A 80 0.19 -8.94 17.83
N ARG A 81 -0.97 -8.28 17.89
CA ARG A 81 -2.07 -8.70 18.76
C ARG A 81 -2.53 -10.13 18.46
#